data_AF-A0A4P8C3N5-F1
#
_entry.id   AF-A0A4P8C3N5-F1
#
_cell.length_a   1.000
_cell.length_b   1.000
_cell.length_c   1.000
_cell.angle_alpha   90.00
_cell.angle_beta   90.00
_cell.angle_gamma   90.00
#
_symmetry.space_group_name_H-M   'P 1'
#
loop_
_entity.id
_entity.type
_entity.pdbx_description
1 polymer ?
#
loop_
_entity_poly.entity_id
_entity_poly.type
_entity_poly.pdbx_seq_one_letter_code
_entity_poly.pdbx_strand_id
1 'polypeptide(L)'
;MARLILLTEWAKEEFSEPVPTPSTLSKYAKAGMIFPLPKKVGRRWRVDPQARFVGMVNKPEVIATDHPALKRILEDGAPAKI
;
A
#
# COMPACT_ATOMS: atom_id res chain seq x y z
N MET A 1 9.82 -6.35 18.54
CA MET A 1 10.57 -5.32 17.78
C MET A 1 10.40 -5.61 16.30
N ALA A 2 9.62 -4.82 15.58
CA ALA A 2 9.36 -5.08 14.16
C ALA A 2 10.58 -4.66 13.32
N ARG A 3 11.35 -5.64 12.84
CA ARG A 3 12.48 -5.42 11.93
C ARG A 3 11.95 -5.39 10.50
N LEU A 4 12.01 -4.24 9.83
CA LEU A 4 11.61 -4.15 8.42
C LEU A 4 12.64 -4.82 7.50
N ILE A 5 12.18 -5.67 6.60
CA ILE A 5 13.00 -6.37 5.60
C ILE A 5 12.88 -5.70 4.24
N LEU A 6 13.73 -6.08 3.27
CA LEU A 6 13.60 -5.55 1.91
C LEU A 6 12.33 -6.11 1.25
N LEU A 7 11.64 -5.27 0.47
CA LEU A 7 10.44 -5.69 -0.26
C LEU A 7 10.70 -6.90 -1.19
N THR A 8 11.89 -6.98 -1.77
CA THR A 8 12.31 -8.09 -2.63
C THR A 8 12.61 -9.38 -1.87
N GLU A 9 12.99 -9.29 -0.59
CA GLU A 9 13.21 -10.46 0.27
C GLU A 9 11.86 -11.01 0.72
N TRP A 10 11.01 -10.13 1.26
CA TRP A 10 9.62 -10.45 1.61
C TRP A 10 8.86 -11.09 0.45
N ALA A 11 9.01 -10.58 -0.78
CA ALA A 11 8.30 -11.10 -1.94
C ALA A 11 8.62 -12.57 -2.26
N LYS A 12 9.81 -13.07 -1.90
CA LYS A 12 10.17 -14.48 -2.10
C LYS A 12 9.48 -15.42 -1.12
N GLU A 13 9.13 -14.90 0.06
CA GLU A 13 8.40 -15.64 1.08
C GLU A 13 6.88 -15.53 0.84
N GLU A 14 6.44 -14.37 0.35
CA GLU A 14 5.03 -14.06 0.07
C GLU A 14 4.51 -14.77 -1.19
N PHE A 15 5.28 -14.71 -2.28
CA PHE A 15 4.91 -15.27 -3.58
C PHE A 15 5.70 -16.55 -3.83
N SER A 16 5.01 -17.64 -4.15
CA SER A 16 5.65 -18.79 -4.79
C SER A 16 6.11 -18.41 -6.20
N GLU A 17 7.08 -19.14 -6.77
CA GLU A 17 7.55 -18.90 -8.14
C GLU A 17 6.35 -18.95 -9.13
N PRO A 18 6.16 -17.96 -10.02
CA PRO A 18 7.06 -16.85 -10.29
C PRO A 18 6.97 -15.65 -9.34
N VAL A 19 8.12 -15.23 -8.82
CA VAL A 19 8.20 -14.03 -7.96
C VAL A 19 8.12 -12.75 -8.83
N PRO A 20 7.24 -11.78 -8.49
CA PRO A 20 7.13 -10.54 -9.24
C PRO A 20 8.45 -9.74 -9.30
N THR A 21 8.71 -9.08 -10.42
CA THR A 21 9.91 -8.27 -10.60
C THR A 21 9.96 -7.08 -9.63
N PRO A 22 11.15 -6.52 -9.31
CA PRO A 22 11.27 -5.37 -8.42
C PRO A 22 10.46 -4.14 -8.86
N SER A 23 10.30 -3.95 -10.18
CA SER A 23 9.47 -2.90 -10.76
C SER A 23 7.99 -3.09 -10.44
N THR A 24 7.49 -4.34 -10.53
CA THR A 24 6.11 -4.69 -10.16
C THR A 24 5.88 -4.56 -8.66
N LEU A 25 6.80 -5.06 -7.84
CA LEU A 25 6.73 -4.91 -6.37
C LEU A 25 6.67 -3.44 -5.95
N SER A 26 7.45 -2.57 -6.61
CA SER A 26 7.40 -1.13 -6.38
C SER A 26 6.05 -0.51 -6.75
N LYS A 27 5.35 -1.05 -7.76
CA LYS A 27 3.97 -0.65 -8.08
C LYS A 27 3.01 -1.08 -6.98
N TYR A 28 3.12 -2.31 -6.49
CA TYR A 28 2.27 -2.82 -5.39
C TYR A 28 2.42 -2.00 -4.12
N ALA A 29 3.65 -1.67 -3.73
CA ALA A 29 3.92 -0.81 -2.59
C ALA A 29 3.31 0.59 -2.74
N LYS A 30 3.46 1.22 -3.92
CA LYS A 30 2.88 2.54 -4.21
C LYS A 30 1.36 2.53 -4.25
N ALA A 31 0.77 1.45 -4.75
CA ALA A 31 -0.66 1.30 -4.91
C ALA A 31 -1.36 0.81 -3.63
N GLY A 32 -0.64 0.66 -2.52
CA GLY A 32 -1.21 0.21 -1.25
C GLY A 32 -1.66 -1.25 -1.26
N MET A 33 -1.14 -2.07 -2.17
CA MET A 33 -1.55 -3.48 -2.34
C MET A 33 -0.90 -4.43 -1.32
N ILE A 34 -0.20 -3.90 -0.32
CA ILE A 34 0.51 -4.65 0.71
C ILE A 34 0.17 -4.01 2.06
N PHE A 35 -0.25 -4.83 3.02
CA PHE A 35 -0.62 -4.39 4.35
C PHE A 35 0.12 -5.18 5.45
N PRO A 36 0.79 -4.53 6.41
CA PRO A 36 0.92 -3.08 6.57
C PRO A 36 1.69 -2.39 5.43
N LEU A 37 1.38 -1.11 5.18
CA LEU A 37 1.94 -0.33 4.08
C LEU A 37 3.48 -0.32 4.09
N PRO A 38 4.14 -0.70 2.98
CA PRO A 38 5.59 -0.61 2.88
C PRO A 38 6.09 0.82 3.01
N LYS A 39 7.24 1.00 3.66
CA LYS A 39 7.90 2.30 3.85
C LYS A 39 9.09 2.44 2.90
N LYS A 40 9.20 3.59 2.25
CA LYS A 40 10.37 3.90 1.41
C LYS A 40 11.48 4.48 2.28
N VAL A 41 12.61 3.79 2.36
CA VAL A 41 13.80 4.21 3.12
C VAL A 41 14.97 4.35 2.14
N GLY A 42 15.39 5.59 1.88
CA GLY A 42 16.35 5.90 0.82
C GLY A 42 15.82 5.49 -0.56
N ARG A 43 16.59 4.66 -1.28
CA ARG A 43 16.22 4.16 -2.62
C ARG A 43 15.47 2.82 -2.60
N ARG A 44 15.17 2.25 -1.43
CA ARG A 44 14.60 0.89 -1.30
C ARG A 44 13.29 0.90 -0.53
N TRP A 45 12.40 -0.03 -0.88
CA TRP A 45 11.18 -0.31 -0.12
C TRP A 45 11.48 -1.30 1.00
N ARG A 46 10.93 -1.01 2.18
CA ARG A 46 11.02 -1.79 3.40
C ARG A 46 9.62 -2.18 3.84
N VAL A 47 9.44 -3.43 4.22
CA VAL A 47 8.13 -3.98 4.57
C VAL A 47 8.22 -4.78 5.87
N ASP A 48 7.11 -4.85 6.60
CA ASP A 48 7.01 -5.75 7.74
C ASP A 48 7.09 -7.21 7.25
N PRO A 49 7.89 -8.09 7.87
CA PRO A 49 7.95 -9.50 7.50
C PRO A 49 6.59 -10.19 7.52
N GLN A 50 5.67 -9.75 8.38
CA GLN A 50 4.31 -10.29 8.50
C GLN A 50 3.30 -9.57 7.60
N ALA A 51 3.74 -8.64 6.75
CA ALA A 51 2.85 -8.00 5.80
C ALA A 51 2.32 -9.03 4.79
N ARG A 52 1.10 -8.80 4.30
CA ARG A 52 0.45 -9.61 3.28
C ARG A 52 0.14 -8.79 2.04
N PHE A 53 0.22 -9.43 0.88
CA PHE A 53 -0.33 -8.91 -0.35
C PHE A 53 -1.86 -8.99 -0.30
N VAL A 54 -2.52 -7.83 -0.35
CA VAL A 54 -3.98 -7.71 -0.27
C VAL A 54 -4.63 -7.44 -1.63
N GLY A 55 -3.82 -7.30 -2.69
CA GLY A 55 -4.32 -7.03 -4.05
C GLY A 55 -4.82 -5.60 -4.23
N MET A 56 -5.68 -5.38 -5.23
CA MET A 56 -6.30 -4.08 -5.47
C MET A 56 -7.23 -3.75 -4.30
N VAL A 57 -6.83 -2.77 -3.50
CA VAL A 57 -7.71 -2.19 -2.50
C VAL A 57 -8.62 -1.21 -3.23
N ASN A 58 -9.92 -1.51 -3.28
CA ASN A 58 -10.89 -0.59 -3.87
C ASN A 58 -10.81 0.75 -3.12
N LYS A 59 -10.75 1.85 -3.88
CA LYS A 59 -10.96 3.16 -3.29
C LYS A 59 -12.37 3.18 -2.70
N PRO A 60 -12.56 3.74 -1.50
CA PRO A 60 -13.91 3.93 -0.99
C PRO A 60 -14.70 4.78 -1.98
N GLU A 61 -15.90 4.33 -2.34
CA GLU A 61 -16.80 5.11 -3.17
C GLU A 61 -17.26 6.32 -2.36
N VAL A 62 -17.01 7.52 -2.89
CA VAL A 62 -17.48 8.77 -2.29
C VAL A 62 -18.79 9.15 -2.98
N ILE A 63 -19.89 9.09 -2.25
CA ILE A 63 -21.22 9.40 -2.79
C ILE A 63 -21.50 10.89 -2.57
N ALA A 64 -22.18 11.54 -3.52
CA ALA A 64 -22.52 12.96 -3.42
C ALA A 64 -23.36 13.32 -2.17
N THR A 65 -24.11 12.35 -1.63
CA THR A 65 -24.95 12.52 -0.43
C THR A 65 -24.16 12.36 0.88
N ASP A 66 -22.91 11.90 0.84
CA ASP A 66 -22.11 11.71 2.05
C ASP A 66 -21.88 13.01 2.80
N HIS A 67 -21.85 12.92 4.13
CA HIS A 67 -21.61 14.08 4.98
C HIS A 67 -20.23 14.70 4.63
N PRO A 68 -20.09 16.04 4.56
CA PRO A 68 -18.84 16.70 4.18
C PRO A 68 -17.62 16.25 5.00
N ALA A 69 -17.81 15.96 6.29
CA ALA A 69 -16.74 15.42 7.13
C ALA A 69 -16.30 14.01 6.73
N LEU A 70 -17.24 13.17 6.29
CA LEU A 70 -16.99 11.80 5.83
C LEU A 70 -16.24 11.82 4.51
N LYS A 71 -16.69 12.64 3.55
CA LYS A 71 -15.96 12.87 2.28
C LYS A 71 -14.51 13.29 2.52
N ARG A 72 -14.29 14.23 3.43
CA ARG A 72 -12.95 14.69 3.79
C ARG A 72 -12.07 13.57 4.36
N ILE A 73 -12.62 12.68 5.18
CA ILE A 73 -11.89 11.51 5.71
C ILE A 73 -11.55 10.53 4.58
N LEU A 74 -12.52 10.24 3.70
CA LEU A 74 -12.33 9.33 2.57
C LEU A 74 -11.33 9.86 1.53
N GLU A 75 -11.17 11.19 1.44
CA GLU A 75 -10.20 11.87 0.56
C GLU A 75 -8.87 12.20 1.26
N ASP A 76 -8.51 11.49 2.33
CA ASP A 76 -7.26 11.67 3.08
C ASP A 76 -7.03 13.13 3.56
N GLY A 77 -8.11 13.86 3.82
CA GLY A 77 -8.06 15.23 4.34
C GLY A 77 -7.73 16.31 3.31
N ALA A 78 -7.77 16.00 2.01
CA ALA A 78 -7.56 16.99 0.94
C ALA A 78 -8.50 18.20 1.09
N PRO A 79 -8.02 19.43 0.85
CA PRO A 79 -8.90 20.60 0.85
C PRO A 79 -9.90 20.47 -0.31
N ALA A 80 -11.18 20.71 -0.02
CA ALA A 80 -12.22 20.75 -1.03
C ALA A 80 -11.79 21.69 -2.17
N LYS A 81 -11.79 21.20 -3.41
CA LYS A 81 -11.51 22.04 -4.58
C LYS A 81 -12.62 23.09 -4.69
N ILE A 82 -12.23 24.36 -4.55
CA ILE A 82 -13.08 25.54 -4.77
C ILE A 82 -13.36 25.69 -6.25
#